data_AF-A0A963S6E2-F1
#
_entry.id   AF-A0A963S6E2-F1
#
_cell.length_a   1.000
_cell.length_b   1.000
_cell.length_c   1.000
_cell.angle_alpha   90.00
_cell.angle_beta   90.00
_cell.angle_gamma   90.00
#
_symmetry.space_group_name_H-M   'P 1'
#
loop_
_entity.id
_entity.type
_entity.pdbx_description
1 polymer ?
#
loop_
_entity_poly.entity_id
_entity_poly.type
_entity_poly.pdbx_seq_one_letter_code
_entity_poly.pdbx_strand_id
1 'polypeptide(L)'
;MTTLAELKLREPVYLDVARGDETGLVFPAHEQALRDAGPEFLTEAFRAFGALGDDNRVARIVSLDHCEGGSTGGKLFMTVEYENPDPALDTELFVKFSRDYDDRRRDHPGRYEMAAEVPFAAISRLPGFPTRVPAAYFADYQMETGTGIIITERIPYGEHGIEPHRRKVMDHKTLDDPLAHYREVVRALARLAAAHKSGRLSPDIAERFPFDPVAGSADPIRYSEAELQAELDYCFEFARRCPRLLPEVVRTEAFFARMKEDAFRVREHEALIQRYLTGNTDFIALCHWNAHIDNCIFTRDEAGRLECGFIDWGRVGQLTFGSVLWGGLSAAHHDIWDNHLDELLGLFVSEYSGNGGPLITVAELRLHLTLHLAAMGVARVLAFPEVIMFRLPECVDASGPLDPMFEAVDPARNSLHIYTAFLKFWEREDFGKALDLLIERAAHDHMPA
;
A
#
# COMPACT_ATOMS: atom_id res chain seq x y z
N MET A 1 24.27 -12.53 18.42
CA MET A 1 23.70 -13.66 17.65
C MET A 1 22.66 -14.39 18.50
N THR A 2 21.44 -13.86 18.49
CA THR A 2 20.23 -14.68 18.57
C THR A 2 19.87 -14.85 17.10
N THR A 3 20.15 -16.01 16.51
CA THR A 3 19.60 -16.28 15.18
C THR A 3 18.09 -16.11 15.26
N LEU A 4 17.48 -15.65 14.17
CA LEU A 4 16.06 -15.79 13.84
C LEU A 4 15.64 -17.28 13.77
N ALA A 5 16.08 -18.06 14.75
CA ALA A 5 15.56 -19.37 15.07
C ALA A 5 14.12 -19.12 15.47
N GLU A 6 13.24 -19.29 14.47
CA GLU A 6 11.89 -19.77 14.65
C GLU A 6 11.23 -19.19 15.91
N LEU A 7 10.82 -17.92 15.83
CA LEU A 7 9.51 -17.60 16.38
C LEU A 7 8.59 -18.61 15.70
N LYS A 8 8.32 -19.74 16.38
CA LYS A 8 7.45 -20.81 15.87
C LYS A 8 6.09 -20.16 15.68
N LEU A 9 5.86 -19.58 14.49
CA LEU A 9 4.56 -19.11 14.06
C LEU A 9 3.64 -20.30 14.31
N ARG A 10 2.65 -20.19 15.19
CA ARG A 10 1.79 -21.34 15.46
C ARG A 10 1.15 -21.78 14.15
N GLU A 11 1.00 -23.09 13.95
CA GLU A 11 0.25 -23.59 12.80
C GLU A 11 -1.12 -22.87 12.76
N PRO A 12 -1.53 -22.35 11.60
CA PRO A 12 -2.82 -21.70 11.49
C PRO A 12 -3.88 -22.73 11.86
N VAL A 13 -4.76 -22.38 12.81
CA VAL A 13 -5.93 -23.20 13.09
C VAL A 13 -6.79 -23.17 11.84
N TYR A 14 -6.93 -24.33 11.20
CA TYR A 14 -7.76 -24.52 10.02
C TYR A 14 -9.23 -24.36 10.40
N LEU A 15 -9.97 -23.56 9.65
CA LEU A 15 -11.38 -23.29 9.85
C LEU A 15 -12.03 -23.32 8.48
N ASP A 16 -13.14 -24.04 8.33
CA ASP A 16 -13.94 -23.96 7.10
C ASP A 16 -14.78 -22.68 7.07
N VAL A 17 -15.23 -22.22 8.24
CA VAL A 17 -16.12 -21.07 8.39
C VAL A 17 -15.73 -20.19 9.58
N ALA A 18 -16.11 -18.92 9.50
CA ALA A 18 -16.06 -17.97 10.60
C ALA A 18 -17.39 -17.21 10.71
N ARG A 19 -17.66 -16.60 11.86
CA ARG A 19 -18.80 -15.70 12.05
C ARG A 19 -18.33 -14.27 11.98
N GLY A 20 -18.93 -13.48 11.10
CA GLY A 20 -18.62 -12.07 10.91
C GLY A 20 -18.96 -11.21 12.12
N ASP A 21 -18.04 -10.32 12.47
CA ASP A 21 -18.21 -9.38 13.57
C ASP A 21 -19.22 -8.27 13.19
N GLU A 22 -19.36 -7.95 11.90
CA GLU A 22 -20.25 -6.87 11.41
C GLU A 22 -21.65 -7.39 11.03
N THR A 23 -21.74 -8.41 10.18
CA THR A 23 -23.05 -8.91 9.71
C THR A 23 -23.62 -10.02 10.60
N GLY A 24 -22.80 -10.65 11.43
CA GLY A 24 -23.17 -11.83 12.20
C GLY A 24 -23.37 -13.10 11.36
N LEU A 25 -23.19 -13.04 10.04
CA LEU A 25 -23.31 -14.19 9.15
C LEU A 25 -22.15 -15.17 9.33
N VAL A 26 -22.42 -16.44 9.06
CA VAL A 26 -21.37 -17.46 8.94
C VAL A 26 -20.90 -17.44 7.49
N PHE A 27 -19.60 -17.22 7.28
CA PHE A 27 -19.02 -17.10 5.94
C PHE A 27 -17.85 -18.09 5.75
N PRO A 28 -17.57 -18.51 4.50
CA PRO A 28 -16.50 -19.45 4.19
C PRO A 28 -15.12 -18.80 4.34
N ALA A 29 -14.17 -19.54 4.90
CA ALA A 29 -12.83 -19.04 5.21
C ALA A 29 -11.79 -19.29 4.11
N HIS A 30 -12.13 -20.12 3.11
CA HIS A 30 -11.26 -20.49 1.99
C HIS A 30 -12.08 -20.96 0.77
N GLU A 31 -11.40 -21.24 -0.34
CA GLU A 31 -12.02 -21.63 -1.62
C GLU A 31 -12.96 -22.83 -1.51
N GLN A 32 -12.49 -23.95 -0.95
CA GLN A 32 -13.32 -25.16 -0.85
C GLN A 32 -14.61 -24.92 -0.03
N ALA A 33 -14.52 -24.17 1.09
CA ALA A 33 -15.70 -23.84 1.88
C ALA A 33 -16.68 -22.94 1.11
N LEU A 34 -16.18 -22.04 0.25
CA LEU A 34 -17.04 -21.23 -0.61
C LEU A 34 -17.74 -22.08 -1.68
N ARG A 35 -17.05 -23.06 -2.26
CA ARG A 35 -17.66 -24.03 -3.20
C ARG A 35 -18.77 -24.82 -2.52
N ASP A 36 -18.53 -25.28 -1.29
CA ASP A 36 -19.49 -26.09 -0.53
C ASP A 36 -20.69 -25.27 -0.04
N ALA A 37 -20.49 -23.98 0.29
CA ALA A 37 -21.54 -23.06 0.71
C ALA A 37 -22.50 -22.65 -0.43
N GLY A 38 -21.99 -22.62 -1.68
CA GLY A 38 -22.82 -22.50 -2.87
C GLY A 38 -23.52 -21.14 -3.07
N PRO A 39 -24.42 -21.06 -4.07
CA PRO A 39 -25.13 -19.83 -4.43
C PRO A 39 -26.10 -19.33 -3.33
N GLU A 40 -26.55 -20.20 -2.43
CA GLU A 40 -27.39 -19.83 -1.30
C GLU A 40 -26.67 -18.88 -0.34
N PHE A 41 -25.41 -19.17 0.00
CA PHE A 41 -24.59 -18.27 0.81
C PHE A 41 -24.42 -16.92 0.13
N LEU A 42 -24.09 -16.89 -1.17
CA LEU A 42 -23.90 -15.63 -1.90
C LEU A 42 -25.19 -14.80 -1.92
N THR A 43 -26.34 -15.44 -2.06
CA THR A 43 -27.65 -14.76 -2.00
C THR A 43 -27.88 -14.12 -0.64
N GLU A 44 -27.65 -14.84 0.44
CA GLU A 44 -27.80 -14.32 1.82
C GLU A 44 -26.80 -13.18 2.08
N ALA A 45 -25.53 -13.40 1.73
CA ALA A 45 -24.44 -12.45 1.92
C ALA A 45 -24.68 -11.14 1.16
N PHE A 46 -25.04 -11.21 -0.13
CA PHE A 46 -25.28 -10.02 -0.95
C PHE A 46 -26.52 -9.24 -0.50
N ARG A 47 -27.56 -9.93 -0.01
CA ARG A 47 -28.73 -9.26 0.57
C ARG A 47 -28.40 -8.59 1.90
N ALA A 48 -27.70 -9.29 2.79
CA ALA A 48 -27.28 -8.72 4.08
C ALA A 48 -26.38 -7.49 3.91
N PHE A 49 -25.53 -7.48 2.89
CA PHE A 49 -24.70 -6.34 2.54
C PHE A 49 -25.44 -5.25 1.76
N GLY A 50 -26.64 -5.54 1.26
CA GLY A 50 -27.44 -4.63 0.44
C GLY A 50 -26.95 -4.45 -1.00
N ALA A 51 -26.22 -5.43 -1.54
CA ALA A 51 -25.81 -5.49 -2.94
C ALA A 51 -26.84 -6.20 -3.84
N LEU A 52 -27.75 -7.00 -3.25
CA LEU A 52 -28.80 -7.73 -3.96
C LEU A 52 -30.17 -7.48 -3.32
N GLY A 53 -31.20 -7.27 -4.15
CA GLY A 53 -32.59 -7.13 -3.69
C GLY A 53 -33.22 -8.44 -3.21
N ASP A 54 -34.33 -8.31 -2.46
CA ASP A 54 -35.07 -9.47 -1.93
C ASP A 54 -35.77 -10.30 -3.02
N ASP A 55 -36.02 -9.69 -4.19
CA ASP A 55 -36.69 -10.26 -5.36
C ASP A 55 -35.75 -11.00 -6.33
N ASN A 56 -34.45 -11.02 -6.05
CA ASN A 56 -33.46 -11.71 -6.87
C ASN A 56 -32.54 -12.59 -6.03
N ARG A 57 -31.89 -13.57 -6.65
CA ARG A 57 -30.92 -14.48 -6.00
C ARG A 57 -29.81 -14.86 -6.95
N VAL A 58 -28.69 -15.30 -6.40
CA VAL A 58 -27.69 -16.01 -7.18
C VAL A 58 -28.27 -17.38 -7.52
N ALA A 59 -28.45 -17.67 -8.81
CA ALA A 59 -28.97 -18.94 -9.28
C ALA A 59 -27.90 -20.03 -9.29
N ARG A 60 -26.67 -19.68 -9.69
CA ARG A 60 -25.52 -20.59 -9.68
C ARG A 60 -24.18 -19.86 -9.72
N ILE A 61 -23.15 -20.53 -9.21
CA ILE A 61 -21.75 -20.21 -9.45
C ILE A 61 -21.36 -20.94 -10.75
N VAL A 62 -21.00 -20.19 -11.79
CA VAL A 62 -20.63 -20.71 -13.11
C VAL A 62 -19.19 -21.22 -13.11
N SER A 63 -18.28 -20.43 -12.56
CA SER A 63 -16.87 -20.78 -12.39
C SER A 63 -16.33 -20.16 -11.12
N LEU A 64 -15.26 -20.77 -10.63
CA LEU A 64 -14.47 -20.28 -9.53
C LEU A 64 -13.04 -20.70 -9.81
N ASP A 65 -12.21 -19.74 -10.19
CA ASP A 65 -10.87 -19.96 -10.73
C ASP A 65 -9.84 -19.29 -9.84
N HIS A 66 -8.68 -19.91 -9.66
CA HIS A 66 -7.61 -19.32 -8.87
C HIS A 66 -7.11 -18.01 -9.49
N CYS A 67 -7.01 -16.96 -8.68
CA CYS A 67 -6.38 -15.71 -9.09
C CYS A 67 -4.94 -15.69 -8.57
N GLU A 68 -3.98 -15.78 -9.50
CA GLU A 68 -2.56 -15.76 -9.17
C GLU A 68 -2.13 -14.40 -8.60
N GLY A 69 -1.29 -14.42 -7.56
CA GLY A 69 -0.58 -13.24 -7.06
C GLY A 69 -1.11 -12.61 -5.76
N GLY A 70 -0.49 -11.48 -5.41
CA GLY A 70 -0.70 -10.74 -4.16
C GLY A 70 0.03 -11.34 -2.94
N SER A 71 0.20 -10.54 -1.90
CA SER A 71 1.01 -10.88 -0.72
C SER A 71 0.28 -11.71 0.34
N THR A 72 -1.04 -11.61 0.43
CA THR A 72 -1.83 -12.19 1.52
C THR A 72 -3.08 -12.89 1.00
N GLY A 73 -3.45 -13.98 1.67
CA GLY A 73 -4.68 -14.73 1.48
C GLY A 73 -4.89 -15.40 0.12
N GLY A 74 -5.87 -16.31 0.07
CA GLY A 74 -6.38 -16.89 -1.17
C GLY A 74 -7.22 -15.90 -1.97
N LYS A 75 -7.13 -15.95 -3.30
CA LYS A 75 -7.89 -15.09 -4.22
C LYS A 75 -8.51 -15.89 -5.35
N LEU A 76 -9.72 -15.52 -5.76
CA LEU A 76 -10.47 -16.22 -6.80
C LEU A 76 -11.12 -15.22 -7.77
N PHE A 77 -11.16 -15.59 -9.04
CA PHE A 77 -12.15 -15.06 -9.98
C PHE A 77 -13.39 -15.94 -9.91
N MET A 78 -14.56 -15.32 -9.84
CA MET A 78 -15.84 -16.00 -9.69
C MET A 78 -16.84 -15.48 -10.71
N THR A 79 -17.42 -16.35 -11.52
CA THR A 79 -18.53 -15.97 -12.41
C THR A 79 -19.83 -16.50 -11.82
N VAL A 80 -20.86 -15.65 -11.72
CA VAL A 80 -22.18 -16.00 -11.20
C VAL A 80 -23.29 -15.71 -12.21
N GLU A 81 -24.41 -16.42 -12.08
CA GLU A 81 -25.66 -16.06 -12.76
C GLU A 81 -26.72 -15.76 -11.72
N TYR A 82 -27.46 -14.67 -11.94
CA TYR A 82 -28.63 -14.32 -11.14
C TYR A 82 -29.89 -14.95 -11.73
N GLU A 83 -30.87 -15.28 -10.88
CA GLU A 83 -32.14 -15.85 -11.33
C GLU A 83 -32.90 -14.88 -12.25
N ASN A 84 -32.88 -13.60 -11.91
CA ASN A 84 -33.35 -12.52 -12.77
C ASN A 84 -32.12 -11.72 -13.23
N PRO A 85 -31.69 -11.83 -14.50
CA PRO A 85 -30.59 -11.03 -15.01
C PRO A 85 -30.86 -9.53 -14.85
N ASP A 86 -29.93 -8.83 -14.22
CA ASP A 86 -30.01 -7.39 -13.97
C ASP A 86 -28.74 -6.72 -14.49
N PRO A 87 -28.82 -5.78 -15.45
CA PRO A 87 -27.65 -5.08 -15.98
C PRO A 87 -26.96 -4.18 -14.95
N ALA A 88 -27.57 -3.91 -13.80
CA ALA A 88 -26.95 -3.20 -12.68
C ALA A 88 -26.09 -4.11 -11.77
N LEU A 89 -26.10 -5.43 -12.00
CA LEU A 89 -25.32 -6.40 -11.24
C LEU A 89 -24.19 -6.98 -12.11
N ASP A 90 -22.99 -7.05 -11.52
CA ASP A 90 -21.81 -7.68 -12.10
C ASP A 90 -21.92 -9.20 -11.96
N THR A 91 -21.62 -9.89 -13.04
CA THR A 91 -21.57 -11.37 -13.06
C THR A 91 -20.15 -11.90 -12.90
N GLU A 92 -19.14 -11.09 -13.18
CA GLU A 92 -17.73 -11.38 -13.00
C GLU A 92 -17.25 -10.72 -11.70
N LEU A 93 -16.91 -11.54 -10.72
CA LEU A 93 -16.59 -11.13 -9.36
C LEU A 93 -15.16 -11.56 -8.97
N PHE A 94 -14.62 -10.86 -7.98
CA PHE A 94 -13.34 -11.16 -7.35
C PHE A 94 -13.57 -11.46 -5.88
N VAL A 95 -12.98 -12.56 -5.40
CA VAL A 95 -13.06 -12.98 -3.99
C VAL A 95 -11.67 -12.95 -3.39
N LYS A 96 -11.53 -12.32 -2.22
CA LYS A 96 -10.29 -12.27 -1.43
C LYS A 96 -10.58 -12.80 -0.03
N PHE A 97 -9.83 -13.80 0.39
CA PHE A 97 -9.81 -14.28 1.77
C PHE A 97 -8.65 -13.63 2.52
N SER A 98 -8.77 -13.48 3.84
CA SER A 98 -7.63 -13.02 4.66
C SER A 98 -6.63 -14.15 4.92
N ARG A 99 -7.10 -15.38 5.02
CA ARG A 99 -6.31 -16.54 5.44
C ARG A 99 -5.55 -17.17 4.28
N ASP A 100 -4.35 -17.65 4.57
CA ASP A 100 -3.56 -18.49 3.66
C ASP A 100 -3.09 -19.73 4.42
N TYR A 101 -3.89 -20.79 4.38
CA TYR A 101 -3.59 -22.01 5.13
C TYR A 101 -2.38 -22.78 4.59
N ASP A 102 -1.96 -22.50 3.35
CA ASP A 102 -0.86 -23.18 2.67
C ASP A 102 0.49 -22.45 2.84
N ASP A 103 0.48 -21.15 3.11
CA ASP A 103 1.68 -20.35 3.35
C ASP A 103 1.61 -19.55 4.67
N ARG A 104 2.30 -20.06 5.70
CA ARG A 104 2.39 -19.46 7.04
C ARG A 104 2.95 -18.03 7.05
N ARG A 105 3.84 -17.69 6.12
CA ARG A 105 4.41 -16.34 6.03
C ARG A 105 3.41 -15.36 5.41
N ARG A 106 2.55 -15.85 4.52
CA ARG A 106 1.44 -15.07 3.94
C ARG A 106 0.26 -14.96 4.90
N ASP A 107 -0.05 -15.99 5.69
CA ASP A 107 -1.10 -15.93 6.72
C ASP A 107 -0.72 -15.02 7.88
N HIS A 108 0.53 -15.05 8.34
CA HIS A 108 0.96 -14.25 9.48
C HIS A 108 2.20 -13.39 9.15
N PRO A 109 2.08 -12.05 9.24
CA PRO A 109 0.95 -11.27 9.78
C PRO A 109 -0.20 -10.98 8.79
N GLY A 110 -0.11 -11.47 7.55
CA GLY A 110 -0.93 -10.99 6.43
C GLY A 110 -2.45 -11.05 6.60
N ARG A 111 -2.98 -12.02 7.35
CA ARG A 111 -4.42 -12.13 7.60
C ARG A 111 -5.03 -10.90 8.27
N TYR A 112 -4.23 -10.14 9.03
CA TYR A 112 -4.69 -8.94 9.72
C TYR A 112 -4.75 -7.71 8.81
N GLU A 113 -4.18 -7.76 7.60
CA GLU A 113 -4.21 -6.63 6.66
C GLU A 113 -5.63 -6.35 6.15
N MET A 114 -6.47 -7.38 6.05
CA MET A 114 -7.86 -7.26 5.57
C MET A 114 -8.82 -6.67 6.60
N ALA A 115 -8.44 -6.64 7.89
CA ALA A 115 -9.35 -6.19 8.96
C ALA A 115 -9.90 -4.78 8.73
N ALA A 116 -9.09 -3.88 8.17
CA ALA A 116 -9.52 -2.53 7.81
C ALA A 116 -10.15 -2.43 6.41
N GLU A 117 -9.87 -3.39 5.53
CA GLU A 117 -10.41 -3.44 4.17
C GLU A 117 -11.92 -3.74 4.16
N VAL A 118 -12.39 -4.57 5.09
CA VAL A 118 -13.80 -4.95 5.23
C VAL A 118 -14.73 -3.76 5.53
N PRO A 119 -14.51 -2.95 6.59
CA PRO A 119 -15.35 -1.77 6.81
C PRO A 119 -15.19 -0.72 5.68
N PHE A 120 -14.04 -0.71 4.98
CA PHE A 120 -13.82 0.19 3.85
C PHE A 120 -14.70 -0.19 2.66
N ALA A 121 -14.88 -1.49 2.38
CA ALA A 121 -15.76 -1.97 1.32
C ALA A 121 -17.18 -1.41 1.45
N ALA A 122 -17.73 -1.35 2.67
CA ALA A 122 -19.03 -0.75 2.92
C ALA A 122 -19.05 0.77 2.67
N ILE A 123 -18.03 1.50 3.14
CA ILE A 123 -17.97 2.98 2.99
C ILE A 123 -17.74 3.41 1.55
N SER A 124 -16.97 2.64 0.78
CA SER A 124 -16.69 2.95 -0.63
C SER A 124 -17.96 2.96 -1.52
N ARG A 125 -19.04 2.32 -1.06
CA ARG A 125 -20.35 2.30 -1.75
C ARG A 125 -21.22 3.52 -1.48
N LEU A 126 -20.83 4.38 -0.53
CA LEU A 126 -21.62 5.56 -0.21
C LEU A 126 -21.64 6.53 -1.40
N PRO A 127 -22.80 7.17 -1.69
CA PRO A 127 -22.89 8.16 -2.76
C PRO A 127 -21.84 9.27 -2.60
N GLY A 128 -21.13 9.59 -3.68
CA GLY A 128 -20.12 10.65 -3.68
C GLY A 128 -18.76 10.27 -3.11
N PHE A 129 -18.47 8.97 -2.94
CA PHE A 129 -17.11 8.52 -2.63
C PHE A 129 -16.11 9.04 -3.70
N PRO A 130 -14.96 9.62 -3.31
CA PRO A 130 -14.20 10.54 -4.17
C PRO A 130 -13.27 9.87 -5.21
N THR A 131 -13.20 8.54 -5.21
CA THR A 131 -12.36 7.76 -6.13
C THR A 131 -13.08 6.48 -6.51
N ARG A 132 -12.77 5.93 -7.70
CA ARG A 132 -13.32 4.65 -8.12
C ARG A 132 -12.71 3.52 -7.28
N VAL A 133 -13.58 2.68 -6.74
CA VAL A 133 -13.27 1.44 -6.01
C VAL A 133 -14.12 0.34 -6.62
N PRO A 134 -13.64 -0.91 -6.72
CA PRO A 134 -14.47 -2.03 -7.13
C PRO A 134 -15.78 -2.07 -6.33
N ALA A 135 -16.93 -2.18 -7.02
CA ALA A 135 -18.21 -2.35 -6.38
C ALA A 135 -18.19 -3.54 -5.42
N ALA A 136 -18.43 -3.30 -4.13
CA ALA A 136 -18.42 -4.36 -3.12
C ALA A 136 -19.78 -5.06 -3.03
N TYR A 137 -19.76 -6.40 -3.10
CA TYR A 137 -20.92 -7.28 -3.01
C TYR A 137 -21.10 -7.88 -1.63
N PHE A 138 -20.00 -8.18 -0.94
CA PHE A 138 -19.99 -8.64 0.44
C PHE A 138 -18.62 -8.39 1.07
N ALA A 139 -18.60 -8.09 2.37
CA ALA A 139 -17.36 -8.05 3.14
C ALA A 139 -17.68 -8.35 4.61
N ASP A 140 -16.91 -9.25 5.23
CA ASP A 140 -16.94 -9.44 6.67
C ASP A 140 -15.61 -10.00 7.20
N TYR A 141 -15.37 -9.81 8.50
CA TYR A 141 -14.16 -10.20 9.20
C TYR A 141 -14.48 -10.65 10.62
N GLN A 142 -13.73 -11.64 11.10
CA GLN A 142 -13.74 -12.08 12.50
C GLN A 142 -12.36 -11.82 13.11
N MET A 143 -12.29 -10.86 14.03
CA MET A 143 -11.03 -10.42 14.64
C MET A 143 -10.36 -11.52 15.46
N GLU A 144 -11.13 -12.33 16.19
CA GLU A 144 -10.61 -13.38 17.07
C GLU A 144 -9.69 -14.36 16.32
N THR A 145 -10.09 -14.76 15.11
CA THR A 145 -9.33 -15.74 14.31
C THR A 145 -8.52 -15.09 13.19
N GLY A 146 -8.79 -13.82 12.89
CA GLY A 146 -8.23 -13.10 11.76
C GLY A 146 -8.76 -13.59 10.41
N THR A 147 -9.96 -14.16 10.39
CA THR A 147 -10.58 -14.75 9.19
C THR A 147 -11.52 -13.73 8.57
N GLY A 148 -11.45 -13.53 7.27
CA GLY A 148 -12.29 -12.58 6.55
C GLY A 148 -12.44 -12.94 5.08
N ILE A 149 -13.47 -12.35 4.49
CA ILE A 149 -13.80 -12.50 3.08
C ILE A 149 -14.27 -11.14 2.54
N ILE A 150 -13.83 -10.80 1.34
CA ILE A 150 -14.34 -9.68 0.55
C ILE A 150 -14.68 -10.19 -0.84
N ILE A 151 -15.85 -9.79 -1.34
CA ILE A 151 -16.34 -10.07 -2.69
C ILE A 151 -16.63 -8.73 -3.36
N THR A 152 -16.00 -8.47 -4.50
CA THR A 152 -16.20 -7.25 -5.31
C THR A 152 -16.47 -7.59 -6.76
N GLU A 153 -16.82 -6.59 -7.58
CA GLU A 153 -16.68 -6.69 -9.04
C GLU A 153 -15.25 -7.12 -9.38
N ARG A 154 -15.09 -7.90 -10.45
CA ARG A 154 -13.80 -8.14 -11.08
C ARG A 154 -13.54 -7.01 -12.06
N ILE A 155 -12.42 -6.30 -11.90
CA ILE A 155 -12.02 -5.25 -12.85
C ILE A 155 -11.60 -5.88 -14.19
N PRO A 156 -12.27 -5.55 -15.32
CA PRO A 156 -11.97 -6.10 -16.63
C PRO A 156 -10.82 -5.31 -17.30
N TYR A 157 -9.63 -5.43 -16.75
CA TYR A 157 -8.43 -4.75 -17.26
C TYR A 157 -8.18 -5.03 -18.75
N GLY A 158 -8.00 -3.97 -19.54
CA GLY A 158 -7.81 -4.06 -21.00
C GLY A 158 -9.10 -4.10 -21.81
N GLU A 159 -10.27 -4.08 -21.16
CA GLU A 159 -11.59 -4.10 -21.77
C GLU A 159 -12.42 -2.90 -21.34
N HIS A 160 -13.50 -2.61 -22.07
CA HIS A 160 -14.51 -1.60 -21.70
C HIS A 160 -13.94 -0.20 -21.36
N GLY A 161 -12.83 0.19 -21.99
CA GLY A 161 -12.18 1.49 -21.75
C GLY A 161 -11.33 1.55 -20.48
N ILE A 162 -11.12 0.42 -19.79
CA ILE A 162 -10.15 0.27 -18.71
C ILE A 162 -8.79 -0.10 -19.32
N GLU A 163 -7.75 0.61 -18.96
CA GLU A 163 -6.40 0.31 -19.43
C GLU A 163 -5.93 -1.07 -18.94
N PRO A 164 -4.97 -1.74 -19.63
CA PRO A 164 -4.42 -3.02 -19.17
C PRO A 164 -3.84 -2.95 -17.76
N HIS A 165 -3.91 -4.07 -17.02
CA HIS A 165 -3.28 -4.19 -15.71
C HIS A 165 -1.76 -3.98 -15.84
N ARG A 166 -1.18 -3.27 -14.89
CA ARG A 166 0.23 -2.86 -14.94
C ARG A 166 0.98 -3.57 -13.83
N ARG A 167 2.08 -4.25 -14.16
CA ARG A 167 2.91 -4.90 -13.14
C ARG A 167 3.72 -3.85 -12.38
N LYS A 168 3.87 -4.04 -11.05
CA LYS A 168 4.66 -3.16 -10.18
C LYS A 168 6.07 -2.94 -10.73
N VAL A 169 6.57 -1.70 -10.65
CA VAL A 169 7.89 -1.22 -11.13
C VAL A 169 8.18 -1.46 -12.63
N MET A 170 7.15 -1.67 -13.44
CA MET A 170 7.27 -1.88 -14.90
C MET A 170 6.61 -0.76 -15.71
N ASP A 171 6.37 0.39 -15.10
CA ASP A 171 5.79 1.58 -15.72
C ASP A 171 6.64 2.06 -16.92
N HIS A 172 7.97 2.09 -16.80
CA HIS A 172 8.88 2.44 -17.90
C HIS A 172 8.77 1.55 -19.16
N LYS A 173 8.19 0.35 -19.04
CA LYS A 173 7.94 -0.56 -20.18
C LYS A 173 6.50 -0.53 -20.68
N THR A 174 5.57 -0.07 -19.85
CA THR A 174 4.13 -0.20 -20.10
C THR A 174 3.45 1.15 -20.37
N LEU A 175 4.14 2.26 -20.10
CA LEU A 175 3.61 3.62 -20.22
C LEU A 175 4.50 4.48 -21.12
N ASP A 176 3.88 5.10 -22.12
CA ASP A 176 4.53 6.12 -22.95
C ASP A 176 4.71 7.44 -22.17
N ASP A 177 3.75 7.79 -21.31
CA ASP A 177 3.78 8.95 -20.42
C ASP A 177 3.44 8.53 -18.97
N PRO A 178 4.44 8.07 -18.19
CA PRO A 178 4.23 7.71 -16.79
C PRO A 178 3.76 8.88 -15.92
N LEU A 179 4.21 10.11 -16.19
CA LEU A 179 3.88 11.27 -15.38
C LEU A 179 2.38 11.57 -15.37
N ALA A 180 1.71 11.46 -16.53
CA ALA A 180 0.25 11.63 -16.59
C ALA A 180 -0.50 10.69 -15.64
N HIS A 181 -0.02 9.45 -15.47
CA HIS A 181 -0.65 8.47 -14.59
C HIS A 181 -0.37 8.78 -13.11
N TYR A 182 0.86 9.15 -12.77
CA TYR A 182 1.21 9.52 -11.40
C TYR A 182 0.53 10.81 -10.94
N ARG A 183 0.23 11.75 -11.85
CA ARG A 183 -0.64 12.91 -11.54
C ARG A 183 -2.02 12.44 -11.07
N GLU A 184 -2.63 11.48 -11.75
CA GLU A 184 -3.97 11.01 -11.38
C GLU A 184 -3.96 10.13 -10.13
N VAL A 185 -2.91 9.35 -9.88
CA VAL A 185 -2.71 8.68 -8.58
C VAL A 185 -2.65 9.70 -7.45
N VAL A 186 -1.80 10.72 -7.57
CA VAL A 186 -1.64 11.78 -6.55
C VAL A 186 -2.93 12.58 -6.37
N ARG A 187 -3.65 12.89 -7.46
CA ARG A 187 -4.94 13.58 -7.42
C ARG A 187 -5.99 12.76 -6.67
N ALA A 188 -6.12 11.47 -6.96
CA ALA A 188 -7.09 10.59 -6.31
C ALA A 188 -6.80 10.45 -4.80
N LEU A 189 -5.52 10.32 -4.41
CA LEU A 189 -5.10 10.29 -3.00
C LEU A 189 -5.42 11.62 -2.30
N ALA A 190 -5.09 12.76 -2.90
CA ALA A 190 -5.36 14.08 -2.33
C ALA A 190 -6.87 14.35 -2.16
N ARG A 191 -7.69 13.92 -3.12
CA ARG A 191 -9.16 14.05 -3.06
C ARG A 191 -9.77 13.16 -1.99
N LEU A 192 -9.27 11.93 -1.83
CA LEU A 192 -9.69 11.05 -0.74
C LEU A 192 -9.34 11.65 0.62
N ALA A 193 -8.11 12.13 0.78
CA ALA A 193 -7.68 12.83 1.99
C ALA A 193 -8.56 14.07 2.28
N ALA A 194 -8.86 14.87 1.26
CA ALA A 194 -9.70 16.05 1.39
C ALA A 194 -11.13 15.69 1.79
N ALA A 195 -11.73 14.66 1.18
CA ALA A 195 -13.08 14.22 1.50
C ALA A 195 -13.19 13.75 2.96
N HIS A 196 -12.17 13.04 3.47
CA HIS A 196 -12.09 12.69 4.88
C HIS A 196 -12.06 13.95 5.76
N LYS A 197 -11.14 14.87 5.46
CA LYS A 197 -10.87 16.04 6.31
C LYS A 197 -11.94 17.12 6.25
N SER A 198 -12.71 17.16 5.17
CA SER A 198 -13.87 18.03 5.03
C SER A 198 -15.16 17.41 5.56
N GLY A 199 -15.11 16.20 6.15
CA GLY A 199 -16.30 15.50 6.66
C GLY A 199 -17.30 15.06 5.56
N ARG A 200 -16.83 14.85 4.32
CA ARG A 200 -17.66 14.36 3.20
C ARG A 200 -17.76 12.84 3.14
N LEU A 201 -16.95 12.11 3.92
CA LEU A 201 -17.12 10.67 4.12
C LEU A 201 -18.19 10.41 5.19
N SER A 202 -18.34 9.14 5.61
CA SER A 202 -19.27 8.77 6.67
C SER A 202 -18.98 9.52 7.99
N PRO A 203 -19.99 9.97 8.76
CA PRO A 203 -19.80 10.63 10.05
C PRO A 203 -19.03 9.80 11.09
N ASP A 204 -19.09 8.47 10.99
CA ASP A 204 -18.43 7.51 11.89
C ASP A 204 -17.04 7.07 11.39
N ILE A 205 -16.47 7.75 10.38
CA ILE A 205 -15.20 7.32 9.76
C ILE A 205 -14.03 7.26 10.74
N ALA A 206 -13.96 8.18 11.71
CA ALA A 206 -12.91 8.21 12.72
C ALA A 206 -13.05 7.07 13.75
N GLU A 207 -14.27 6.57 13.97
CA GLU A 207 -14.54 5.41 14.84
C GLU A 207 -14.21 4.11 14.12
N ARG A 208 -14.54 4.01 12.83
CA ARG A 208 -14.23 2.83 11.98
C ARG A 208 -12.74 2.70 11.67
N PHE A 209 -12.06 3.84 11.49
CA PHE A 209 -10.63 3.91 11.18
C PHE A 209 -9.92 4.80 12.18
N PRO A 210 -9.77 4.38 13.45
CA PRO A 210 -9.03 5.16 14.42
C PRO A 210 -7.58 5.32 13.95
N PHE A 211 -7.01 6.51 14.16
CA PHE A 211 -5.60 6.74 13.86
C PHE A 211 -4.73 5.98 14.86
N ASP A 212 -3.93 5.05 14.35
CA ASP A 212 -2.84 4.40 15.08
C ASP A 212 -1.51 4.98 14.58
N PRO A 213 -0.76 5.71 15.42
CA PRO A 213 0.52 6.30 15.02
C PRO A 213 1.57 5.25 14.63
N VAL A 214 1.47 4.00 15.12
CA VAL A 214 2.40 2.93 14.77
C VAL A 214 2.08 2.37 13.39
N ALA A 215 0.80 2.15 13.08
CA ALA A 215 0.39 1.58 11.80
C ALA A 215 0.25 2.62 10.68
N GLY A 216 -0.04 3.88 11.01
CA GLY A 216 -0.30 4.98 10.08
C GLY A 216 0.87 5.92 9.78
N SER A 217 2.03 5.69 10.40
CA SER A 217 3.26 6.49 10.22
C SER A 217 4.41 5.62 9.68
N ALA A 218 5.63 6.15 9.73
CA ALA A 218 6.84 5.37 9.50
C ALA A 218 6.97 4.26 10.55
N ASP A 219 7.44 3.10 10.10
CA ASP A 219 7.68 1.96 10.98
C ASP A 219 8.70 2.27 12.08
N PRO A 220 8.58 1.64 13.25
CA PRO A 220 9.54 1.83 14.32
C PRO A 220 10.90 1.21 13.96
N ILE A 221 11.97 1.92 14.29
CA ILE A 221 13.36 1.47 14.11
C ILE A 221 13.70 0.49 15.22
N ARG A 222 13.92 -0.78 14.86
CA ARG A 222 14.16 -1.87 15.82
C ARG A 222 15.62 -2.23 16.00
N TYR A 223 16.52 -1.58 15.27
CA TYR A 223 17.94 -1.85 15.33
C TYR A 223 18.58 -1.28 16.60
N SER A 224 19.35 -2.12 17.29
CA SER A 224 20.42 -1.63 18.15
C SER A 224 21.51 -0.95 17.32
N GLU A 225 22.44 -0.26 17.99
CA GLU A 225 23.57 0.40 17.31
C GLU A 225 24.45 -0.57 16.52
N ALA A 226 24.75 -1.73 17.10
CA ALA A 226 25.55 -2.74 16.44
C ALA A 226 24.82 -3.38 15.25
N GLU A 227 23.50 -3.58 15.35
CA GLU A 227 22.70 -4.11 14.25
C GLU A 227 22.57 -3.11 13.11
N LEU A 228 22.34 -1.82 13.42
CA LEU A 228 22.31 -0.76 12.40
C LEU A 228 23.68 -0.63 11.71
N GLN A 229 24.78 -0.72 12.46
CA GLN A 229 26.12 -0.72 11.87
C GLN A 229 26.29 -1.88 10.88
N ALA A 230 25.90 -3.09 11.27
CA ALA A 230 26.00 -4.27 10.42
C ALA A 230 25.13 -4.15 9.15
N GLU A 231 23.92 -3.62 9.28
CA GLU A 231 23.02 -3.38 8.14
C GLU A 231 23.61 -2.38 7.14
N LEU A 232 24.19 -1.28 7.64
CA LEU A 232 24.86 -0.29 6.81
C LEU A 232 26.10 -0.89 6.12
N ASP A 233 26.89 -1.68 6.83
CA ASP A 233 28.05 -2.37 6.24
C ASP A 233 27.61 -3.35 5.14
N TYR A 234 26.47 -4.03 5.32
CA TYR A 234 25.88 -4.89 4.30
C TYR A 234 25.42 -4.10 3.07
N CYS A 235 24.74 -2.97 3.26
CA CYS A 235 24.37 -2.06 2.17
C CYS A 235 25.59 -1.64 1.34
N PHE A 236 26.70 -1.29 2.01
CA PHE A 236 27.91 -0.88 1.33
C PHE A 236 28.58 -2.02 0.57
N GLU A 237 28.66 -3.20 1.19
CA GLU A 237 29.21 -4.38 0.53
C GLU A 237 28.36 -4.79 -0.68
N PHE A 238 27.03 -4.70 -0.58
CA PHE A 238 26.15 -4.90 -1.73
C PHE A 238 26.47 -3.95 -2.88
N ALA A 239 26.64 -2.64 -2.59
CA ALA A 239 27.02 -1.65 -3.59
C ALA A 239 28.38 -1.95 -4.24
N ARG A 240 29.35 -2.49 -3.48
CA ARG A 240 30.67 -2.91 -3.99
C ARG A 240 30.61 -4.18 -4.83
N ARG A 241 29.82 -5.16 -4.42
CA ARG A 241 29.66 -6.45 -5.13
C ARG A 241 28.83 -6.31 -6.40
N CYS A 242 27.83 -5.43 -6.39
CA CYS A 242 26.88 -5.25 -7.46
C CYS A 242 26.93 -3.81 -8.04
N PRO A 243 28.08 -3.31 -8.50
CA PRO A 243 28.24 -1.89 -8.84
C PRO A 243 27.41 -1.46 -10.06
N ARG A 244 26.98 -2.41 -10.90
CA ARG A 244 26.11 -2.14 -12.06
C ARG A 244 24.64 -1.99 -11.69
N LEU A 245 24.22 -2.43 -10.50
CA LEU A 245 22.82 -2.38 -10.07
C LEU A 245 22.41 -1.01 -9.51
N LEU A 246 23.37 -0.20 -9.07
CA LEU A 246 23.09 1.09 -8.42
C LEU A 246 23.77 2.26 -9.16
N PRO A 247 23.14 3.45 -9.18
CA PRO A 247 23.74 4.66 -9.74
C PRO A 247 25.09 4.99 -9.10
N GLU A 248 26.02 5.57 -9.86
CA GLU A 248 27.38 5.87 -9.38
C GLU A 248 27.41 6.77 -8.14
N VAL A 249 26.54 7.80 -8.11
CA VAL A 249 26.51 8.80 -7.03
C VAL A 249 26.24 8.16 -5.66
N VAL A 250 25.41 7.11 -5.60
CA VAL A 250 25.05 6.41 -4.35
C VAL A 250 26.01 5.25 -4.00
N ARG A 251 27.11 5.08 -4.75
CA ARG A 251 28.13 4.06 -4.50
C ARG A 251 29.45 4.62 -3.96
N THR A 252 29.51 5.93 -3.71
CA THR A 252 30.74 6.59 -3.27
C THR A 252 30.97 6.42 -1.77
N GLU A 253 32.24 6.38 -1.35
CA GLU A 253 32.63 6.38 0.08
C GLU A 253 32.06 7.61 0.81
N ALA A 254 32.00 8.77 0.14
CA ALA A 254 31.45 10.00 0.70
C ALA A 254 29.94 9.91 0.94
N PHE A 255 29.19 9.35 -0.01
CA PHE A 255 27.76 9.08 0.18
C PHE A 255 27.55 8.09 1.33
N PHE A 256 28.31 6.99 1.36
CA PHE A 256 28.17 5.99 2.41
C PHE A 256 28.46 6.56 3.80
N ALA A 257 29.51 7.37 3.95
CA ALA A 257 29.84 8.03 5.21
C ALA A 257 28.69 8.94 5.69
N ARG A 258 28.09 9.73 4.79
CA ARG A 258 26.92 10.57 5.09
C ARG A 258 25.69 9.75 5.46
N MET A 259 25.34 8.75 4.65
CA MET A 259 24.20 7.87 4.92
C MET A 259 24.32 7.19 6.28
N LYS A 260 25.53 6.75 6.64
CA LYS A 260 25.82 6.17 7.95
C LYS A 260 25.60 7.17 9.08
N GLU A 261 26.16 8.37 8.98
CA GLU A 261 25.95 9.44 9.96
C GLU A 261 24.45 9.77 10.12
N ASP A 262 23.77 10.04 9.02
CA ASP A 262 22.35 10.37 8.99
C ASP A 262 21.50 9.23 9.58
N ALA A 263 21.75 7.96 9.23
CA ALA A 263 21.01 6.81 9.75
C ALA A 263 21.13 6.68 11.28
N PHE A 264 22.32 6.90 11.84
CA PHE A 264 22.53 6.90 13.28
C PHE A 264 21.77 8.05 13.97
N ARG A 265 21.82 9.24 13.38
CA ARG A 265 21.08 10.40 13.90
C ARG A 265 19.57 10.20 13.82
N VAL A 266 19.07 9.64 12.73
CA VAL A 266 17.64 9.31 12.57
C VAL A 266 17.19 8.33 13.66
N ARG A 267 17.98 7.29 13.96
CA ARG A 267 17.69 6.38 15.07
C ARG A 267 17.66 7.11 16.42
N GLU A 268 18.66 7.96 16.69
CA GLU A 268 18.74 8.71 17.95
C GLU A 268 17.54 9.66 18.14
N HIS A 269 17.06 10.26 17.05
CA HIS A 269 15.97 11.23 17.06
C HIS A 269 14.62 10.65 16.63
N GLU A 270 14.46 9.33 16.59
CA GLU A 270 13.24 8.66 16.11
C GLU A 270 11.98 9.19 16.81
N ALA A 271 12.02 9.32 18.13
CA ALA A 271 10.88 9.82 18.91
C ALA A 271 10.49 11.25 18.52
N LEU A 272 11.46 12.11 18.18
CA LEU A 272 11.19 13.47 17.70
C LEU A 272 10.58 13.45 16.30
N ILE A 273 11.11 12.62 15.41
CA ILE A 273 10.58 12.43 14.05
C ILE A 273 9.13 11.93 14.12
N GLN A 274 8.84 10.90 14.92
CA GLN A 274 7.50 10.36 15.05
C GLN A 274 6.53 11.40 15.60
N ARG A 275 6.92 12.16 16.64
CA ARG A 275 6.07 13.27 17.15
C ARG A 275 5.77 14.31 16.08
N TYR A 276 6.71 14.64 15.20
CA TYR A 276 6.46 15.56 14.10
C TYR A 276 5.49 14.96 13.08
N LEU A 277 5.75 13.72 12.63
CA LEU A 277 4.94 13.06 11.61
C LEU A 277 3.49 12.86 12.05
N THR A 278 3.26 12.59 13.34
CA THR A 278 1.93 12.29 13.88
C THR A 278 1.30 13.44 14.66
N GLY A 279 2.03 14.54 14.88
CA GLY A 279 1.60 15.65 15.75
C GLY A 279 0.63 16.62 15.09
N ASN A 280 0.69 16.75 13.76
CA ASN A 280 -0.22 17.62 13.01
C ASN A 280 -1.33 16.81 12.32
N THR A 281 -2.55 16.87 12.86
CA THR A 281 -3.70 16.15 12.32
C THR A 281 -4.11 16.60 10.91
N ASP A 282 -3.64 17.74 10.43
CA ASP A 282 -3.90 18.22 9.06
C ASP A 282 -3.12 17.44 8.00
N PHE A 283 -2.09 16.69 8.42
CA PHE A 283 -1.29 15.79 7.59
C PHE A 283 -1.68 14.31 7.73
N ILE A 284 -2.83 14.03 8.36
CA ILE A 284 -3.30 12.68 8.62
C ILE A 284 -4.70 12.53 8.04
N ALA A 285 -4.90 11.58 7.14
CA ALA A 285 -6.23 11.31 6.59
C ALA A 285 -6.41 9.83 6.20
N LEU A 286 -7.68 9.40 6.09
CA LEU A 286 -8.02 8.11 5.50
C LEU A 286 -7.45 8.05 4.08
N CYS A 287 -6.57 7.09 3.81
CA CYS A 287 -5.91 6.95 2.50
C CYS A 287 -5.49 5.50 2.21
N HIS A 288 -5.12 5.28 0.95
CA HIS A 288 -4.54 4.04 0.47
C HIS A 288 -3.03 3.98 0.81
N TRP A 289 -2.57 2.89 1.43
CA TRP A 289 -1.18 2.77 1.89
C TRP A 289 -0.20 2.30 0.79
N ASN A 290 -0.68 1.58 -0.23
CA ASN A 290 0.11 0.97 -1.30
C ASN A 290 -0.50 1.26 -2.68
N ALA A 291 -0.66 2.54 -3.01
CA ALA A 291 -1.27 3.01 -4.26
C ALA A 291 -0.30 2.95 -5.45
N HIS A 292 0.45 1.86 -5.54
CA HIS A 292 1.32 1.58 -6.69
C HIS A 292 0.48 1.30 -7.93
N ILE A 293 1.12 1.41 -9.09
CA ILE A 293 0.43 1.34 -10.39
C ILE A 293 -0.28 0.00 -10.64
N ASP A 294 0.17 -1.08 -10.01
CA ASP A 294 -0.47 -2.40 -10.04
C ASP A 294 -1.75 -2.49 -9.23
N ASN A 295 -1.99 -1.53 -8.34
CA ASN A 295 -3.22 -1.38 -7.59
C ASN A 295 -4.12 -0.28 -8.15
N CYS A 296 -3.84 0.24 -9.34
CA CYS A 296 -4.60 1.32 -9.96
C CYS A 296 -5.59 0.80 -11.01
N ILE A 297 -6.68 1.54 -11.20
CA ILE A 297 -7.64 1.37 -12.31
C ILE A 297 -7.60 2.65 -13.12
N PHE A 298 -7.05 2.59 -14.33
CA PHE A 298 -7.01 3.75 -15.22
C PHE A 298 -8.13 3.67 -16.26
N THR A 299 -8.88 4.76 -16.37
CA THR A 299 -9.93 4.94 -17.38
C THR A 299 -9.82 6.30 -18.02
N ARG A 300 -10.48 6.49 -19.16
CA ARG A 300 -10.68 7.80 -19.75
C ARG A 300 -12.16 8.15 -19.75
N ASP A 301 -12.47 9.36 -19.32
CA ASP A 301 -13.83 9.88 -19.41
C ASP A 301 -14.22 10.21 -20.86
N GLU A 302 -15.46 10.65 -21.07
CA GLU A 302 -15.98 11.02 -22.40
C GLU A 302 -15.17 12.14 -23.09
N ALA A 303 -14.45 12.97 -22.32
CA ALA A 303 -13.57 14.02 -22.83
C ALA A 303 -12.12 13.56 -23.03
N GLY A 304 -11.84 12.27 -22.82
CA GLY A 304 -10.51 11.66 -22.94
C GLY A 304 -9.58 11.93 -21.77
N ARG A 305 -10.08 12.51 -20.67
CA ARG A 305 -9.28 12.79 -19.47
C ARG A 305 -9.02 11.49 -18.71
N LEU A 306 -7.77 11.28 -18.34
CA LEU A 306 -7.36 10.14 -17.53
C LEU A 306 -7.91 10.28 -16.11
N GLU A 307 -8.41 9.18 -15.56
CA GLU A 307 -8.86 9.07 -14.18
C GLU A 307 -8.23 7.83 -13.52
N CYS A 308 -8.10 7.87 -12.20
CA CYS A 308 -7.53 6.78 -11.41
C CYS A 308 -8.50 6.33 -10.31
N GLY A 309 -8.79 5.03 -10.29
CA GLY A 309 -9.35 4.30 -9.15
C GLY A 309 -8.31 3.39 -8.50
N PHE A 310 -8.68 2.72 -7.41
CA PHE A 310 -7.79 1.79 -6.70
C PHE A 310 -8.45 0.47 -6.32
N ILE A 311 -7.66 -0.59 -6.33
CA ILE A 311 -7.96 -1.92 -5.77
C ILE A 311 -7.03 -2.20 -4.58
N ASP A 312 -7.25 -3.32 -3.89
CA ASP A 312 -6.37 -3.83 -2.84
C ASP A 312 -6.17 -2.88 -1.65
N TRP A 313 -7.27 -2.65 -0.93
CA TRP A 313 -7.36 -1.72 0.18
C TRP A 313 -6.95 -2.34 1.53
N GLY A 314 -6.17 -3.43 1.50
CA GLY A 314 -5.57 -3.99 2.72
C GLY A 314 -4.82 -2.88 3.46
N ARG A 315 -4.86 -2.83 4.80
CA ARG A 315 -4.26 -1.75 5.63
C ARG A 315 -4.72 -0.31 5.30
N VAL A 316 -5.83 -0.10 4.60
CA VAL A 316 -6.46 1.22 4.53
C VAL A 316 -6.71 1.76 5.94
N GLY A 317 -6.49 3.05 6.13
CA GLY A 317 -6.64 3.66 7.45
C GLY A 317 -6.28 5.14 7.41
N GLN A 318 -6.30 5.78 8.57
CA GLN A 318 -5.76 7.12 8.70
C GLN A 318 -4.23 7.05 8.65
N LEU A 319 -3.65 7.65 7.61
CA LEU A 319 -2.22 7.60 7.34
C LEU A 319 -1.65 9.02 7.31
N THR A 320 -0.41 9.16 7.72
CA THR A 320 0.34 10.40 7.55
C THR A 320 0.68 10.63 6.06
N PHE A 321 0.69 11.88 5.59
CA PHE A 321 0.88 12.16 4.16
C PHE A 321 2.23 11.71 3.59
N GLY A 322 3.30 11.72 4.40
CA GLY A 322 4.57 11.09 4.01
C GLY A 322 4.40 9.59 3.68
N SER A 323 3.62 8.86 4.49
CA SER A 323 3.30 7.45 4.24
C SER A 323 2.47 7.26 2.97
N VAL A 324 1.45 8.10 2.77
CA VAL A 324 0.57 8.05 1.59
C VAL A 324 1.36 8.27 0.29
N LEU A 325 2.20 9.31 0.25
CA LEU A 325 2.99 9.64 -0.94
C LEU A 325 4.08 8.61 -1.20
N TRP A 326 4.77 8.13 -0.16
CA TRP A 326 5.72 7.02 -0.30
C TRP A 326 5.03 5.76 -0.81
N GLY A 327 3.85 5.44 -0.27
CA GLY A 327 3.00 4.33 -0.67
C GLY A 327 2.47 4.40 -2.10
N GLY A 328 2.35 5.61 -2.68
CA GLY A 328 1.96 5.80 -4.08
C GLY A 328 3.14 5.85 -5.05
N LEU A 329 4.28 6.40 -4.63
CA LEU A 329 5.38 6.77 -5.54
C LEU A 329 6.61 5.87 -5.43
N SER A 330 6.80 5.08 -4.37
CA SER A 330 8.02 4.28 -4.17
C SER A 330 8.31 3.28 -5.30
N ALA A 331 7.27 2.79 -5.98
CA ALA A 331 7.39 1.91 -7.13
C ALA A 331 7.39 2.64 -8.48
N ALA A 332 7.35 3.97 -8.50
CA ALA A 332 7.40 4.77 -9.72
C ALA A 332 8.78 4.78 -10.35
N HIS A 333 8.86 4.90 -11.67
CA HIS A 333 10.11 5.08 -12.39
C HIS A 333 10.90 6.24 -11.78
N HIS A 334 12.23 6.10 -11.73
CA HIS A 334 13.06 7.03 -10.99
C HIS A 334 12.99 8.46 -11.55
N ASP A 335 12.62 8.65 -12.83
CA ASP A 335 12.40 9.98 -13.41
C ASP A 335 11.27 10.76 -12.72
N ILE A 336 10.26 10.06 -12.20
CA ILE A 336 9.17 10.68 -11.42
C ILE A 336 9.73 11.34 -10.17
N TRP A 337 10.64 10.64 -9.49
CA TRP A 337 11.32 11.17 -8.32
C TRP A 337 12.27 12.29 -8.70
N ASP A 338 13.14 12.07 -9.69
CA ASP A 338 14.22 12.97 -10.08
C ASP A 338 13.70 14.32 -10.60
N ASN A 339 12.67 14.29 -11.44
CA ASN A 339 12.27 15.44 -12.25
C ASN A 339 10.88 16.00 -11.92
N HIS A 340 10.02 15.22 -11.25
CA HIS A 340 8.59 15.56 -11.14
C HIS A 340 8.05 15.61 -9.71
N LEU A 341 8.87 15.33 -8.69
CA LEU A 341 8.40 15.33 -7.31
C LEU A 341 7.81 16.69 -6.90
N ASP A 342 8.48 17.80 -7.21
CA ASP A 342 8.02 19.16 -6.88
C ASP A 342 6.62 19.44 -7.44
N GLU A 343 6.38 19.02 -8.67
CA GLU A 343 5.11 19.17 -9.36
C GLU A 343 4.01 18.33 -8.69
N LEU A 344 4.32 17.07 -8.35
CA LEU A 344 3.38 16.17 -7.70
C LEU A 344 3.04 16.63 -6.27
N LEU A 345 4.01 17.15 -5.51
CA LEU A 345 3.74 17.75 -4.20
C LEU A 345 2.86 18.99 -4.32
N GLY A 346 3.11 19.85 -5.32
CA GLY A 346 2.26 21.00 -5.63
C GLY A 346 0.83 20.58 -5.98
N LEU A 347 0.68 19.55 -6.81
CA LEU A 347 -0.60 18.97 -7.17
C LEU A 347 -1.36 18.44 -5.95
N PHE A 348 -0.69 17.66 -5.09
CA PHE A 348 -1.31 17.12 -3.88
C PHE A 348 -1.86 18.24 -3.00
N VAL A 349 -1.06 19.27 -2.70
CA VAL A 349 -1.47 20.40 -1.85
C VAL A 349 -2.65 21.16 -2.47
N SER A 350 -2.59 21.41 -3.79
CA SER A 350 -3.65 22.12 -4.51
C SER A 350 -4.97 21.34 -4.52
N GLU A 351 -4.92 20.04 -4.78
CA GLU A 351 -6.13 19.20 -4.78
C GLU A 351 -6.67 19.00 -3.38
N TYR A 352 -5.80 18.80 -2.39
CA TYR A 352 -6.21 18.61 -1.00
C TYR A 352 -6.98 19.83 -0.48
N SER A 353 -6.38 21.03 -0.59
CA SER A 353 -7.01 22.27 -0.13
C SER A 353 -8.18 22.71 -1.02
N GLY A 354 -8.05 22.57 -2.35
CA GLY A 354 -9.11 22.92 -3.31
C GLY A 354 -10.38 22.08 -3.15
N ASN A 355 -10.26 20.88 -2.59
CA ASN A 355 -11.39 20.02 -2.25
C ASN A 355 -11.75 20.10 -0.75
N GLY A 356 -11.40 21.18 -0.04
CA GLY A 356 -11.87 21.45 1.32
C GLY A 356 -11.06 20.80 2.44
N GLY A 357 -9.90 20.24 2.14
CA GLY A 357 -8.90 19.88 3.15
C GLY A 357 -8.25 21.13 3.77
N PRO A 358 -7.68 21.00 4.99
CA PRO A 358 -6.84 22.03 5.61
C PRO A 358 -5.76 22.61 4.69
N LEU A 359 -5.41 23.88 4.94
CA LEU A 359 -4.32 24.55 4.23
C LEU A 359 -2.97 24.04 4.74
N ILE A 360 -2.22 23.40 3.86
CA ILE A 360 -0.83 22.98 4.09
C ILE A 360 0.07 23.60 3.01
N THR A 361 1.39 23.60 3.23
CA THR A 361 2.35 24.10 2.22
C THR A 361 3.13 22.97 1.58
N VAL A 362 3.61 23.19 0.37
CA VAL A 362 4.51 22.25 -0.33
C VAL A 362 5.80 22.02 0.47
N ALA A 363 6.32 23.06 1.13
CA ALA A 363 7.52 22.97 1.95
C ALA A 363 7.33 22.05 3.17
N GLU A 364 6.22 22.20 3.90
CA GLU A 364 5.91 21.31 5.03
C GLU A 364 5.61 19.88 4.57
N LEU A 365 4.91 19.70 3.44
CA LEU A 365 4.67 18.37 2.87
C LEU A 365 5.96 17.67 2.44
N ARG A 366 6.90 18.42 1.84
CA ARG A 366 8.24 17.89 1.51
C ARG A 366 9.00 17.49 2.77
N LEU A 367 9.01 18.32 3.81
CA LEU A 367 9.68 17.98 5.06
C LEU A 367 9.05 16.74 5.71
N HIS A 368 7.72 16.65 5.70
CA HIS A 368 6.96 15.48 6.18
C HIS A 368 7.33 14.20 5.41
N LEU A 369 7.34 14.25 4.08
CA LEU A 369 7.80 13.13 3.24
C LEU A 369 9.25 12.76 3.52
N THR A 370 10.14 13.75 3.64
CA THR A 370 11.58 13.52 3.85
C THR A 370 11.86 12.83 5.18
N LEU A 371 11.25 13.31 6.27
CA LEU A 371 11.38 12.71 7.59
C LEU A 371 10.70 11.33 7.67
N HIS A 372 9.58 11.13 6.95
CA HIS A 372 8.98 9.80 6.82
C HIS A 372 9.95 8.84 6.12
N LEU A 373 10.54 9.22 4.99
CA LEU A 373 11.51 8.37 4.29
C LEU A 373 12.77 8.14 5.12
N ALA A 374 13.24 9.11 5.88
CA ALA A 374 14.38 8.91 6.78
C ALA A 374 14.09 7.80 7.80
N ALA A 375 12.97 7.88 8.53
CA ALA A 375 12.59 6.86 9.51
C ALA A 375 12.26 5.50 8.87
N MET A 376 11.40 5.48 7.84
CA MET A 376 11.01 4.27 7.11
C MET A 376 12.21 3.59 6.43
N GLY A 377 13.12 4.41 5.94
CA GLY A 377 14.38 4.01 5.32
C GLY A 377 15.23 3.16 6.26
N VAL A 378 15.51 3.70 7.43
CA VAL A 378 16.26 3.02 8.49
C VAL A 378 15.49 1.81 9.04
N ALA A 379 14.17 1.92 9.21
CA ALA A 379 13.36 0.84 9.80
C ALA A 379 13.16 -0.36 8.86
N ARG A 380 13.12 -0.16 7.53
CA ARG A 380 12.77 -1.21 6.56
C ARG A 380 13.62 -1.25 5.30
N VAL A 381 13.87 -0.10 4.66
CA VAL A 381 14.41 -0.08 3.28
C VAL A 381 15.90 -0.47 3.25
N LEU A 382 16.66 -0.17 4.30
CA LEU A 382 18.07 -0.58 4.39
C LEU A 382 18.25 -2.11 4.33
N ALA A 383 17.24 -2.91 4.71
CA ALA A 383 17.29 -4.38 4.63
C ALA A 383 17.04 -4.94 3.22
N PHE A 384 16.72 -4.10 2.23
CA PHE A 384 16.37 -4.57 0.87
C PHE A 384 17.51 -5.29 0.13
N PRO A 385 18.79 -4.90 0.26
CA PRO A 385 19.91 -5.68 -0.24
C PRO A 385 19.89 -7.14 0.20
N GLU A 386 19.55 -7.42 1.46
CA GLU A 386 19.44 -8.81 1.95
C GLU A 386 18.31 -9.56 1.22
N VAL A 387 17.15 -8.91 1.03
CA VAL A 387 16.02 -9.48 0.29
C VAL A 387 16.40 -9.79 -1.16
N ILE A 388 17.10 -8.87 -1.82
CA ILE A 388 17.55 -9.03 -3.21
C ILE A 388 18.51 -10.22 -3.29
N MET A 389 19.55 -10.25 -2.45
CA MET A 389 20.55 -11.32 -2.46
C MET A 389 19.99 -12.68 -2.07
N PHE A 390 18.99 -12.72 -1.17
CA PHE A 390 18.31 -13.95 -0.79
C PHE A 390 17.44 -14.50 -1.91
N ARG A 391 16.74 -13.63 -2.64
CA ARG A 391 15.78 -14.02 -3.68
C ARG A 391 16.43 -14.26 -5.04
N LEU A 392 17.53 -13.58 -5.33
CA LEU A 392 18.25 -13.63 -6.60
C LEU A 392 19.77 -13.46 -6.37
N PRO A 393 20.46 -14.45 -5.77
CA PRO A 393 21.88 -14.36 -5.45
C PRO A 393 22.79 -14.17 -6.69
N GLU A 394 22.36 -14.63 -7.86
CA GLU A 394 23.02 -14.45 -9.15
C GLU A 394 22.99 -13.00 -9.68
N CYS A 395 22.28 -12.09 -9.01
CA CYS A 395 22.21 -10.68 -9.42
C CYS A 395 23.57 -9.96 -9.42
N VAL A 396 24.59 -10.54 -8.77
CA VAL A 396 25.99 -10.10 -8.85
C VAL A 396 26.52 -10.06 -10.28
N ASP A 397 26.01 -10.94 -11.15
CA ASP A 397 26.41 -11.05 -12.55
C ASP A 397 25.55 -10.19 -13.49
N ALA A 398 24.50 -9.54 -12.97
CA ALA A 398 23.58 -8.72 -13.74
C ALA A 398 24.30 -7.60 -14.51
N SER A 399 23.81 -7.32 -15.72
CA SER A 399 24.27 -6.22 -16.56
C SER A 399 23.83 -4.85 -16.05
N GLY A 400 22.76 -4.80 -15.24
CA GLY A 400 22.23 -3.59 -14.61
C GLY A 400 20.88 -3.84 -13.92
N PRO A 401 20.21 -2.79 -13.42
CA PRO A 401 18.93 -2.91 -12.71
C PRO A 401 17.77 -3.39 -13.59
N LEU A 402 17.90 -3.26 -14.92
CA LEU A 402 16.92 -3.72 -15.91
C LEU A 402 17.30 -5.07 -16.55
N ASP A 403 18.26 -5.80 -15.96
CA ASP A 403 18.64 -7.11 -16.46
C ASP A 403 17.44 -8.07 -16.47
N PRO A 404 17.19 -8.83 -17.56
CA PRO A 404 16.05 -9.74 -17.68
C PRO A 404 15.89 -10.74 -16.52
N MET A 405 16.97 -11.08 -15.78
CA MET A 405 16.86 -11.96 -14.60
C MET A 405 15.90 -11.43 -13.53
N PHE A 406 15.73 -10.11 -13.41
CA PHE A 406 14.81 -9.50 -12.46
C PHE A 406 13.34 -9.62 -12.90
N GLU A 407 13.05 -9.87 -14.18
CA GLU A 407 11.66 -10.00 -14.65
C GLU A 407 10.99 -11.26 -14.09
N ALA A 408 11.76 -12.31 -13.80
CA ALA A 408 11.26 -13.56 -13.25
C ALA A 408 11.07 -13.54 -11.73
N VAL A 409 11.66 -12.57 -11.01
CA VAL A 409 11.68 -12.55 -9.53
C VAL A 409 11.17 -11.22 -9.00
N ASP A 410 9.83 -11.11 -8.87
CA ASP A 410 9.14 -9.89 -8.41
C ASP A 410 9.71 -9.30 -7.10
N PRO A 411 9.94 -10.08 -6.03
CA PRO A 411 10.47 -9.51 -4.79
C PRO A 411 11.85 -8.86 -4.97
N ALA A 412 12.74 -9.48 -5.76
CA ALA A 412 14.08 -8.92 -6.01
C ALA A 412 14.00 -7.64 -6.86
N ARG A 413 13.18 -7.64 -7.92
CA ARG A 413 12.98 -6.46 -8.78
C ARG A 413 12.39 -5.29 -8.00
N ASN A 414 11.30 -5.54 -7.26
CA ASN A 414 10.61 -4.51 -6.48
C ASN A 414 11.54 -3.93 -5.41
N SER A 415 12.26 -4.78 -4.68
CA SER A 415 13.22 -4.33 -3.66
C SER A 415 14.37 -3.53 -4.27
N LEU A 416 14.98 -3.97 -5.37
CA LEU A 416 16.06 -3.22 -6.02
C LEU A 416 15.59 -1.84 -6.50
N HIS A 417 14.42 -1.79 -7.13
CA HIS A 417 13.85 -0.55 -7.65
C HIS A 417 13.55 0.46 -6.54
N ILE A 418 12.83 0.03 -5.50
CA ILE A 418 12.43 0.88 -4.37
C ILE A 418 13.67 1.31 -3.57
N TYR A 419 14.63 0.41 -3.36
CA TYR A 419 15.91 0.72 -2.72
C TYR A 419 16.67 1.80 -3.51
N THR A 420 16.71 1.69 -4.83
CA THR A 420 17.37 2.69 -5.69
C THR A 420 16.66 4.05 -5.62
N ALA A 421 15.32 4.07 -5.68
CA ALA A 421 14.55 5.31 -5.54
C ALA A 421 14.83 5.98 -4.19
N PHE A 422 14.87 5.19 -3.12
CA PHE A 422 15.21 5.65 -1.78
C PHE A 422 16.61 6.26 -1.67
N LEU A 423 17.64 5.56 -2.17
CA LEU A 423 19.03 6.07 -2.12
C LEU A 423 19.21 7.36 -2.91
N LYS A 424 18.58 7.46 -4.09
CA LYS A 424 18.62 8.69 -4.90
C LYS A 424 17.94 9.85 -4.18
N PHE A 425 16.81 9.59 -3.52
CA PHE A 425 16.12 10.59 -2.71
C PHE A 425 16.94 11.01 -1.49
N TRP A 426 17.59 10.08 -0.80
CA TRP A 426 18.51 10.38 0.31
C TRP A 426 19.63 11.31 -0.16
N GLU A 427 20.24 10.99 -1.31
CA GLU A 427 21.32 11.82 -1.86
C GLU A 427 20.86 13.24 -2.19
N ARG A 428 19.62 13.40 -2.69
CA ARG A 428 19.09 14.70 -3.11
C ARG A 428 18.57 15.57 -1.96
N GLU A 429 17.80 15.00 -1.02
CA GLU A 429 17.05 15.80 -0.04
C GLU A 429 17.80 16.05 1.28
N ASP A 430 19.01 15.51 1.44
CA ASP A 430 19.89 15.71 2.61
C ASP A 430 19.15 15.50 3.96
N PHE A 431 19.00 14.23 4.34
CA PHE A 431 18.25 13.86 5.54
C PHE A 431 18.83 14.47 6.82
N GLY A 432 20.14 14.62 6.90
CA GLY A 432 20.82 15.30 8.02
C GLY A 432 20.30 16.73 8.19
N LYS A 433 20.20 17.49 7.10
CA LYS A 433 19.66 18.86 7.11
C LYS A 433 18.17 18.92 7.47
N ALA A 434 17.36 17.98 6.97
CA ALA A 434 15.95 17.90 7.34
C ALA A 434 15.77 17.63 8.84
N LEU A 435 16.64 16.80 9.41
CA LEU A 435 16.66 16.51 10.84
C LEU A 435 17.17 17.71 11.67
N ASP A 436 18.19 18.42 11.21
CA ASP A 436 18.67 19.66 11.86
C ASP A 436 17.54 20.68 11.99
N LEU A 437 16.81 20.92 10.89
CA LEU A 437 15.65 21.81 10.88
C LEU A 437 14.58 21.38 11.91
N LEU A 438 14.32 20.07 12.02
CA LEU A 438 13.37 19.55 12.99
C LEU A 438 13.83 19.77 14.44
N ILE A 439 15.12 19.53 14.72
CA ILE A 439 15.72 19.73 16.04
C ILE A 439 15.68 21.21 16.44
N GLU A 440 16.04 22.11 15.52
CA GLU A 440 15.98 23.56 15.73
C GLU A 440 14.55 24.01 16.07
N ARG A 441 13.55 23.56 15.30
CA ARG A 441 12.12 23.86 15.58
C ARG A 441 11.70 23.38 16.98
N ALA A 442 12.07 22.16 17.34
CA ALA A 442 11.73 21.60 18.65
C ALA A 442 12.37 22.37 19.81
N ALA A 443 13.59 22.89 19.63
CA ALA A 443 14.26 23.72 20.62
C ALA A 443 13.55 25.07 20.83
N HIS A 444 13.01 25.66 19.76
CA HIS A 444 12.25 26.92 19.83
C HIS A 444 10.90 26.77 20.53
N ASP A 445 10.19 25.64 20.32
CA ASP A 445 8.89 25.38 20.96
C ASP A 445 9.00 25.10 22.48
N HIS A 446 10.20 24.82 22.99
CA HIS A 446 10.45 24.51 24.41
C HIS A 446 11.02 25.71 25.20
N MET A 447 11.16 26.89 24.60
CA MET A 447 11.50 28.11 25.34
C MET A 447 10.26 28.65 26.08
N PRO A 448 10.30 28.86 27.41
CA PRO A 448 9.20 29.51 28.12
C PRO A 448 9.02 30.93 27.59
N ALA A 449 7.75 31.29 27.34
CA ALA A 449 7.32 32.62 26.88
C ALA A 449 7.68 33.74 27.88
#